data_AF-G5QVJ9-F1
#
_entry.id   AF-G5QVJ9-F1
#
_cell.length_a   1.000
_cell.length_b   1.000
_cell.length_c   1.000
_cell.angle_alpha   90.00
_cell.angle_beta   90.00
_cell.angle_gamma   90.00
#
_symmetry.space_group_name_H-M   'P 1'
#
loop_
_entity.id
_entity.type
_entity.pdbx_description
1 polymer ?
#
loop_
_entity_poly.entity_id
_entity_poly.type
_entity_poly.pdbx_seq_one_letter_code
_entity_poly.pdbx_strand_id
1 'polypeptide(L)'
;ICWARRAGRAHNLQHVAGITRAAKEAQPEAYIVGEHFGDARQWLQADAEDAAMNYRGFTFPLWGFLANTDIAYEPQHIDARTCIAWMDNYRAGLSHQQQLRMFNQLDSHDTARFKTLLGKDAARLPLAVVWLFTWPGVPCIYYGDEVGVDGANDPMCRKPFPWDERKQDGNLLALYQRMAKLRQRSLALRRGGCQALYAEGDVVVFLRVYQQQRALVAINRGEACEVALDALPLLNVAGWQCKTGSGDIREGRLSLPAISATVWMNR
;
A
#
# COMPACT_ATOMS: atom_id res chain seq x y z
N ILE A 1 0.53 20.17 4.19
CA ILE A 1 1.48 19.63 3.19
C ILE A 1 2.58 20.67 3.03
N CYS A 2 3.79 20.36 3.48
CA CYS A 2 4.95 21.22 3.21
C CYS A 2 5.60 20.77 1.90
N TRP A 3 5.70 21.68 0.94
CA TRP A 3 6.29 21.42 -0.38
C TRP A 3 7.82 21.60 -0.31
N ALA A 4 8.59 20.51 -0.44
CA ALA A 4 10.04 20.56 -0.54
C ALA A 4 10.49 20.34 -2.00
N ARG A 5 10.42 21.38 -2.84
CA ARG A 5 11.07 21.34 -4.17
C ARG A 5 12.60 21.38 -4.02
N ARG A 6 13.30 20.65 -4.89
CA ARG A 6 14.76 20.33 -4.89
C ARG A 6 15.77 21.49 -4.77
N ALA A 7 15.36 22.76 -4.68
CA ALA A 7 16.25 23.92 -4.62
C ALA A 7 16.30 24.52 -3.21
N GLY A 8 17.42 24.33 -2.50
CA GLY A 8 17.68 24.94 -1.17
C GLY A 8 18.06 23.95 -0.05
N ARG A 9 19.01 23.03 -0.30
CA ARG A 9 19.21 21.80 0.50
C ARG A 9 19.92 21.93 1.86
N ALA A 10 20.36 23.11 2.30
CA ALA A 10 20.98 23.23 3.64
C ALA A 10 19.98 23.67 4.73
N HIS A 11 19.04 24.56 4.42
CA HIS A 11 18.18 25.19 5.43
C HIS A 11 16.77 24.59 5.51
N ASN A 12 16.33 23.84 4.49
CA ASN A 12 14.96 23.33 4.44
C ASN A 12 14.65 22.38 5.61
N LEU A 13 15.59 21.51 5.97
CA LEU A 13 15.40 20.59 7.09
C LEU A 13 15.18 21.34 8.42
N GLN A 14 15.92 22.44 8.64
CA GLN A 14 15.76 23.27 9.83
C GLN A 14 14.39 23.95 9.87
N HIS A 15 13.90 24.45 8.73
CA HIS A 15 12.57 25.04 8.64
C HIS A 15 11.47 24.03 8.93
N VAL A 16 11.53 22.85 8.29
CA VAL A 16 10.55 21.78 8.49
C VAL A 16 10.56 21.29 9.94
N ALA A 17 11.74 21.08 10.53
CA ALA A 17 11.85 20.73 11.95
C ALA A 17 11.27 21.83 12.86
N GLY A 18 11.44 23.11 12.51
CA GLY A 18 10.83 24.24 13.20
C GLY A 18 9.30 24.21 13.14
N ILE A 19 8.72 23.92 11.98
CA ILE A 19 7.28 23.75 11.79
C ILE A 19 6.76 22.60 12.64
N THR A 20 7.45 21.47 12.65
CA THR A 20 7.05 20.30 13.44
C THR A 20 7.08 20.60 14.92
N ARG A 21 8.12 21.26 15.44
CA ARG A 21 8.15 21.70 16.85
C ARG A 21 6.98 22.62 17.18
N ALA A 22 6.76 23.67 16.38
CA ALA A 22 5.66 24.60 16.60
C ALA A 22 4.28 23.92 16.57
N ALA A 23 4.07 22.98 15.64
CA ALA A 23 2.82 22.23 15.55
C ALA A 23 2.60 21.31 16.76
N LYS A 24 3.66 20.63 17.24
CA LYS A 24 3.59 19.74 18.41
C LYS A 24 3.46 20.51 19.72
N GLU A 25 4.04 21.71 19.81
CA GLU A 25 3.84 22.65 20.93
C GLU A 25 2.38 23.10 21.03
N ALA A 26 1.73 23.38 19.89
CA ALA A 26 0.32 23.75 19.87
C ALA A 26 -0.63 22.55 20.09
N GLN A 27 -0.32 21.40 19.50
CA GLN A 27 -1.09 20.16 19.62
C GLN A 27 -0.16 18.95 19.52
N PRO A 28 0.12 18.22 20.62
CA PRO A 28 1.07 17.10 20.63
C PRO A 28 0.76 15.98 19.63
N GLU A 29 -0.53 15.77 19.33
CA GLU A 29 -1.03 14.77 18.37
C GLU A 29 -1.05 15.28 16.91
N ALA A 30 -0.63 16.52 16.64
CA ALA A 30 -0.59 17.06 15.27
C ALA A 30 0.28 16.17 14.38
N TYR A 31 -0.26 15.74 13.24
CA TYR A 31 0.43 14.84 12.31
C TYR A 31 1.04 15.63 11.15
N ILE A 32 2.37 15.60 11.03
CA ILE A 32 3.09 16.33 9.98
C ILE A 32 3.49 15.39 8.85
N VAL A 33 2.97 15.67 7.66
CA VAL A 33 3.27 14.93 6.43
C VAL A 33 3.95 15.83 5.39
N GLY A 34 5.11 15.36 4.91
CA GLY A 34 5.85 15.95 3.80
C GLY A 34 5.47 15.35 2.45
N GLU A 35 5.53 16.16 1.40
CA GLU A 35 5.40 15.67 0.03
C GLU A 35 6.79 15.47 -0.59
N HIS A 36 7.13 14.20 -0.83
CA HIS A 36 8.40 13.80 -1.44
C HIS A 36 8.13 12.73 -2.50
N PHE A 37 8.35 13.08 -3.77
CA PHE A 37 8.34 12.08 -4.85
C PHE A 37 9.56 11.13 -4.76
N GLY A 38 10.66 11.64 -4.21
CA GLY A 38 11.91 10.90 -4.04
C GLY A 38 12.00 10.16 -2.71
N ASP A 39 13.24 9.89 -2.29
CA ASP A 39 13.51 9.27 -1.00
C ASP A 39 13.35 10.28 0.15
N ALA A 40 12.34 10.07 1.01
CA ALA A 40 12.04 10.95 2.14
C ALA A 40 12.85 10.62 3.41
N ARG A 41 13.66 9.55 3.41
CA ARG A 41 14.33 9.05 4.63
C ARG A 41 15.16 10.10 5.36
N GLN A 42 15.79 11.04 4.64
CA GLN A 42 16.58 12.11 5.24
C GLN A 42 15.74 12.99 6.19
N TRP A 43 14.50 13.31 5.85
CA TRP A 43 13.61 14.13 6.69
C TRP A 43 13.05 13.33 7.85
N LEU A 44 12.68 12.07 7.58
CA LEU A 44 12.10 11.18 8.57
C LEU A 44 13.11 10.80 9.65
N GLN A 45 14.34 10.43 9.29
CA GLN A 45 15.39 10.06 10.25
C GLN A 45 15.86 11.23 11.12
N ALA A 46 15.62 12.47 10.69
CA ALA A 46 15.89 13.67 11.46
C ALA A 46 14.70 14.11 12.34
N ASP A 47 13.61 13.33 12.37
CA ASP A 47 12.33 13.66 13.01
C ASP A 47 11.79 15.04 12.61
N ALA A 48 12.14 15.49 11.39
CA ALA A 48 11.64 16.73 10.84
C ALA A 48 10.17 16.59 10.42
N GLU A 49 9.72 15.39 10.08
CA GLU A 49 8.34 15.06 9.69
C GLU A 49 7.93 13.73 10.35
N ASP A 50 6.63 13.55 10.67
CA ASP A 50 6.13 12.28 11.20
C ASP A 50 6.07 11.19 10.11
N ALA A 51 5.87 11.60 8.86
CA ALA A 51 5.68 10.75 7.69
C ALA A 51 5.83 11.55 6.38
N ALA A 52 5.83 10.82 5.27
CA ALA A 52 5.79 11.40 3.93
C ALA A 52 4.74 10.70 3.05
N MET A 53 4.32 11.37 1.97
CA MET A 53 3.63 10.74 0.85
C MET A 53 4.52 9.62 0.29
N ASN A 54 4.04 8.38 0.37
CA ASN A 54 4.89 7.20 0.18
C ASN A 54 5.00 6.78 -1.29
N TYR A 55 5.34 7.72 -2.16
CA TYR A 55 5.52 7.44 -3.58
C TYR A 55 6.61 6.40 -3.82
N ARG A 56 7.79 6.61 -3.22
CA ARG A 56 8.95 5.75 -3.40
C ARG A 56 8.81 4.38 -2.72
N GLY A 57 8.19 4.31 -1.54
CA GLY A 57 8.13 3.06 -0.76
C GLY A 57 6.86 2.25 -0.96
N PHE A 58 5.84 2.80 -1.62
CA PHE A 58 4.56 2.10 -1.85
C PHE A 58 4.02 2.30 -3.27
N THR A 59 3.81 3.54 -3.73
CA THR A 59 3.12 3.81 -5.00
C THR A 59 3.88 3.23 -6.22
N PHE A 60 5.13 3.61 -6.41
CA PHE A 60 5.92 3.18 -7.57
C PHE A 60 6.24 1.67 -7.63
N PRO A 61 6.63 0.98 -6.55
CA PRO A 61 6.78 -0.48 -6.63
C PRO A 61 5.46 -1.18 -6.97
N LEU A 62 4.32 -0.68 -6.48
CA LEU A 62 3.01 -1.22 -6.87
C LEU A 62 2.69 -0.95 -8.33
N TRP A 63 3.07 0.19 -8.90
CA TRP A 63 2.90 0.46 -10.33
C TRP A 63 3.73 -0.47 -11.19
N GLY A 64 5.02 -0.63 -10.88
CA GLY A 64 5.89 -1.55 -11.62
C GLY A 64 5.37 -2.99 -11.56
N PHE A 65 4.81 -3.41 -10.41
CA PHE A 65 4.31 -4.77 -10.24
C PHE A 65 2.88 -4.99 -10.75
N LEU A 66 1.95 -4.05 -10.61
CA LEU A 66 0.56 -4.30 -10.99
C LEU A 66 0.21 -3.68 -12.35
N ALA A 67 0.76 -2.51 -12.66
CA ALA A 67 0.46 -1.72 -13.86
C ALA A 67 1.56 -1.80 -14.93
N ASN A 68 2.68 -2.49 -14.66
CA ASN A 68 3.80 -2.62 -15.58
C ASN A 68 4.37 -1.28 -16.08
N THR A 69 4.44 -0.29 -15.19
CA THR A 69 4.90 1.06 -15.56
C THR A 69 5.73 1.70 -14.45
N ASP A 70 6.66 2.58 -14.83
CA ASP A 70 7.47 3.35 -13.90
C ASP A 70 6.90 4.76 -13.61
N ILE A 71 7.68 5.58 -12.89
CA ILE A 71 7.32 6.96 -12.55
C ILE A 71 7.20 7.89 -13.78
N ALA A 72 7.89 7.58 -14.88
CA ALA A 72 7.86 8.33 -16.13
C ALA A 72 6.75 7.86 -17.07
N TYR A 73 5.93 6.89 -16.63
CA TYR A 73 4.91 6.20 -17.43
C TYR A 73 5.49 5.33 -18.55
N GLU A 74 6.77 4.98 -18.44
CA GLU A 74 7.42 4.06 -19.38
C GLU A 74 7.14 2.61 -18.97
N PRO A 75 7.09 1.66 -19.92
CA PRO A 75 6.91 0.26 -19.62
C PRO A 75 8.01 -0.26 -18.67
N GLN A 76 7.60 -0.84 -17.55
CA GLN A 76 8.49 -1.44 -16.57
C GLN A 76 7.88 -2.73 -16.04
N HIS A 77 8.57 -3.85 -16.22
CA HIS A 77 8.14 -5.14 -15.69
C HIS A 77 9.05 -5.53 -14.52
N ILE A 78 8.52 -5.45 -13.29
CA ILE A 78 9.19 -6.04 -12.12
C ILE A 78 8.40 -7.26 -11.65
N ASP A 79 9.10 -8.27 -11.15
CA ASP A 79 8.51 -9.45 -10.53
C ASP A 79 8.21 -9.22 -9.04
N ALA A 80 7.56 -10.20 -8.41
CA ALA A 80 7.19 -10.17 -7.00
C ALA A 80 8.43 -9.99 -6.10
N ARG A 81 9.54 -10.64 -6.44
CA ARG A 81 10.80 -10.58 -5.69
C ARG A 81 11.35 -9.15 -5.69
N THR A 82 11.44 -8.53 -6.86
CA THR A 82 11.95 -7.16 -7.03
C THR A 82 11.04 -6.15 -6.36
N CYS A 83 9.72 -6.31 -6.49
CA CYS A 83 8.74 -5.44 -5.83
C CYS A 83 8.89 -5.46 -4.30
N ILE A 84 8.88 -6.66 -3.70
CA ILE A 84 9.02 -6.82 -2.26
C ILE A 84 10.40 -6.35 -1.77
N ALA A 85 11.48 -6.70 -2.48
CA ALA A 85 12.82 -6.24 -2.12
C ALA A 85 12.93 -4.71 -2.14
N TRP A 86 12.30 -4.03 -3.10
CA TRP A 86 12.24 -2.57 -3.12
C TRP A 86 11.48 -2.06 -1.90
N MET A 87 10.24 -2.52 -1.68
CA MET A 87 9.40 -2.06 -0.57
C MET A 87 10.07 -2.28 0.79
N ASP A 88 10.68 -3.44 1.01
CA ASP A 88 11.39 -3.76 2.26
C ASP A 88 12.68 -2.95 2.43
N ASN A 89 13.46 -2.73 1.37
CA ASN A 89 14.66 -1.87 1.45
C ASN A 89 14.32 -0.42 1.83
N TYR A 90 13.24 0.12 1.27
CA TYR A 90 12.79 1.47 1.64
C TYR A 90 12.37 1.49 3.12
N ARG A 91 11.55 0.51 3.51
CA ARG A 91 10.99 0.38 4.85
C ARG A 91 12.03 0.12 5.93
N ALA A 92 13.09 -0.61 5.62
CA ALA A 92 14.21 -0.89 6.54
C ALA A 92 14.97 0.37 6.96
N GLY A 93 14.91 1.45 6.16
CA GLY A 93 15.51 2.74 6.51
C GLY A 93 14.67 3.60 7.45
N LEU A 94 13.50 3.12 7.90
CA LEU A 94 12.56 3.86 8.74
C LEU A 94 12.33 3.14 10.07
N SER A 95 12.15 3.91 11.15
CA SER A 95 11.72 3.33 12.43
C SER A 95 10.33 2.70 12.30
N HIS A 96 10.01 1.70 13.14
CA HIS A 96 8.70 1.03 13.08
C HIS A 96 7.53 2.03 13.19
N GLN A 97 7.67 3.08 14.01
CA GLN A 97 6.63 4.12 14.13
C GLN A 97 6.44 4.88 12.81
N GLN A 98 7.53 5.28 12.15
CA GLN A 98 7.46 5.94 10.85
C GLN A 98 6.84 5.03 9.79
N GLN A 99 7.24 3.76 9.73
CA GLN A 99 6.66 2.78 8.81
C GLN A 99 5.13 2.68 8.94
N LEU A 100 4.61 2.72 10.17
CA LEU A 100 3.17 2.67 10.43
C LEU A 100 2.44 3.97 10.12
N ARG A 101 3.15 5.09 10.05
CA ARG A 101 2.60 6.44 9.79
C ARG A 101 2.71 6.87 8.32
N MET A 102 3.60 6.27 7.54
CA MET A 102 3.78 6.59 6.10
C MET A 102 2.46 6.64 5.35
N PHE A 103 2.28 7.66 4.50
CA PHE A 103 1.03 7.93 3.81
C PHE A 103 0.99 7.17 2.47
N ASN A 104 0.33 6.01 2.44
CA ASN A 104 0.30 5.13 1.28
C ASN A 104 -0.87 5.49 0.37
N GLN A 105 -0.61 5.65 -0.92
CA GLN A 105 -1.61 6.01 -1.93
C GLN A 105 -1.31 5.29 -3.24
N LEU A 106 -2.35 4.99 -4.02
CA LEU A 106 -2.18 4.37 -5.34
C LEU A 106 -1.87 5.39 -6.43
N ASP A 107 -2.35 6.62 -6.27
CA ASP A 107 -2.12 7.73 -7.19
C ASP A 107 -2.36 9.06 -6.45
N SER A 108 -2.35 10.17 -7.19
CA SER A 108 -2.64 11.50 -6.65
C SER A 108 -3.15 12.46 -7.72
N HIS A 109 -3.36 13.71 -7.30
CA HIS A 109 -3.67 14.83 -8.19
C HIS A 109 -2.51 15.26 -9.10
N ASP A 110 -1.32 14.71 -8.91
CA ASP A 110 -0.11 14.99 -9.70
C ASP A 110 0.33 13.79 -10.55
N THR A 111 -0.44 12.70 -10.52
CA THR A 111 -0.18 11.51 -11.34
C THR A 111 -1.40 11.10 -12.15
N ALA A 112 -1.20 10.28 -13.17
CA ALA A 112 -2.32 9.55 -13.77
C ALA A 112 -2.99 8.64 -12.72
N ARG A 113 -4.30 8.41 -12.90
CA ARG A 113 -5.10 7.50 -12.06
C ARG A 113 -4.60 6.08 -12.23
N PHE A 114 -4.51 5.34 -11.14
CA PHE A 114 -4.00 3.97 -11.14
C PHE A 114 -4.85 3.04 -12.01
N LYS A 115 -6.18 3.25 -12.06
CA LYS A 115 -7.07 2.55 -13.01
C LYS A 115 -6.66 2.76 -14.47
N THR A 116 -6.23 3.96 -14.83
CA THR A 116 -5.74 4.27 -16.18
C THR A 116 -4.39 3.60 -16.45
N LEU A 117 -3.50 3.58 -15.46
CA LEU A 117 -2.20 2.92 -15.57
C LEU A 117 -2.33 1.41 -15.80
N LEU A 118 -3.30 0.77 -15.16
CA LEU A 118 -3.58 -0.65 -15.36
C LEU A 118 -4.00 -0.97 -16.80
N GLY A 119 -4.68 -0.04 -17.48
CA GLY A 119 -5.13 -0.23 -18.87
C GLY A 119 -5.90 -1.54 -19.07
N LYS A 120 -5.33 -2.46 -19.86
CA LYS A 120 -5.92 -3.78 -20.13
C LYS A 120 -5.94 -4.70 -18.90
N ASP A 121 -5.08 -4.44 -17.93
CA ASP A 121 -4.96 -5.19 -16.68
C ASP A 121 -5.84 -4.60 -15.56
N ALA A 122 -6.94 -3.90 -15.89
CA ALA A 122 -7.85 -3.31 -14.90
C ALA A 122 -8.40 -4.32 -13.88
N ALA A 123 -8.45 -5.61 -14.23
CA ALA A 123 -8.76 -6.70 -13.31
C ALA A 123 -7.80 -6.79 -12.12
N ARG A 124 -6.61 -6.15 -12.19
CA ARG A 124 -5.65 -6.07 -11.09
C ARG A 124 -5.95 -4.98 -10.06
N LEU A 125 -6.92 -4.09 -10.33
CA LEU A 125 -7.27 -3.01 -9.40
C LEU A 125 -7.66 -3.51 -8.00
N PRO A 126 -8.51 -4.55 -7.85
CA PRO A 126 -8.82 -5.13 -6.53
C PRO A 126 -7.59 -5.61 -5.74
N LEU A 127 -6.53 -6.08 -6.42
CA LEU A 127 -5.30 -6.53 -5.77
C LEU A 127 -4.59 -5.36 -5.08
N ALA A 128 -4.51 -4.22 -5.75
CA ALA A 128 -3.94 -3.00 -5.19
C ALA A 128 -4.73 -2.49 -3.97
N VAL A 129 -6.07 -2.59 -4.00
CA VAL A 129 -6.92 -2.23 -2.86
C VAL A 129 -6.62 -3.13 -1.67
N VAL A 130 -6.57 -4.45 -1.86
CA VAL A 130 -6.23 -5.38 -0.78
C VAL A 130 -4.83 -5.09 -0.23
N TRP A 131 -3.85 -4.82 -1.11
CA TRP A 131 -2.50 -4.47 -0.69
C TRP A 131 -2.46 -3.17 0.12
N LEU A 132 -3.13 -2.10 -0.33
CA LEU A 132 -3.21 -0.80 0.34
C LEU A 132 -3.73 -0.94 1.79
N PHE A 133 -4.80 -1.70 1.99
CA PHE A 133 -5.38 -1.88 3.32
C PHE A 133 -4.67 -2.90 4.20
N THR A 134 -3.76 -3.69 3.66
CA THR A 134 -3.04 -4.73 4.42
C THR A 134 -1.55 -4.44 4.61
N TRP A 135 -0.98 -3.45 3.93
CA TRP A 135 0.39 -2.99 4.13
C TRP A 135 0.55 -2.10 5.37
N PRO A 136 1.76 -2.02 5.99
CA PRO A 136 2.10 -1.00 6.98
C PRO A 136 1.99 0.42 6.41
N GLY A 137 1.50 1.36 7.22
CA GLY A 137 1.27 2.75 6.83
C GLY A 137 -0.19 3.19 6.97
N VAL A 138 -0.48 4.44 6.66
CA VAL A 138 -1.82 5.01 6.61
C VAL A 138 -2.34 4.91 5.18
N PRO A 139 -3.36 4.09 4.89
CA PRO A 139 -3.95 4.06 3.56
C PRO A 139 -4.70 5.37 3.28
N CYS A 140 -4.35 6.03 2.19
CA CYS A 140 -5.02 7.20 1.66
C CYS A 140 -5.66 6.86 0.32
N ILE A 141 -6.95 7.18 0.21
CA ILE A 141 -7.74 6.98 -1.00
C ILE A 141 -7.81 8.32 -1.71
N TYR A 142 -7.43 8.38 -2.99
CA TYR A 142 -7.69 9.56 -3.80
C TYR A 142 -9.14 9.50 -4.28
N TYR A 143 -9.88 10.59 -4.07
CA TYR A 143 -11.33 10.60 -4.26
C TYR A 143 -11.72 10.08 -5.64
N GLY A 144 -12.65 9.13 -5.70
CA GLY A 144 -13.10 8.53 -6.96
C GLY A 144 -12.42 7.20 -7.28
N ASP A 145 -11.28 6.87 -6.68
CA ASP A 145 -10.63 5.57 -6.89
C ASP A 145 -11.51 4.42 -6.41
N GLU A 146 -12.24 4.64 -5.32
CA GLU A 146 -13.15 3.65 -4.73
C GLU A 146 -14.37 3.35 -5.60
N VAL A 147 -14.70 4.25 -6.53
CA VAL A 147 -15.78 4.07 -7.52
C VAL A 147 -15.23 3.89 -8.95
N GLY A 148 -13.90 3.77 -9.09
CA GLY A 148 -13.26 3.45 -10.36
C GLY A 148 -13.16 4.62 -11.33
N VAL A 149 -12.91 5.85 -10.86
CA VAL A 149 -12.60 6.99 -11.73
C VAL A 149 -11.26 6.76 -12.44
N ASP A 150 -11.23 7.01 -13.75
CA ASP A 150 -10.03 6.97 -14.58
C ASP A 150 -9.57 8.41 -14.93
N GLY A 151 -8.35 8.55 -15.45
CA GLY A 151 -7.77 9.83 -15.83
C GLY A 151 -6.27 9.71 -16.13
N ALA A 152 -5.85 10.32 -17.25
CA ALA A 152 -4.44 10.51 -17.56
C ALA A 152 -3.80 11.56 -16.61
N ASN A 153 -2.59 12.02 -16.91
CA ASN A 153 -1.93 13.07 -16.13
C ASN A 153 -2.75 14.36 -16.01
N ASP A 154 -2.36 15.21 -15.05
CA ASP A 154 -2.94 16.54 -14.82
C ASP A 154 -3.16 17.28 -16.16
N PRO A 155 -4.38 17.80 -16.42
CA PRO A 155 -5.55 17.92 -15.54
C PRO A 155 -6.51 16.72 -15.50
N MET A 156 -6.28 15.69 -16.30
CA MET A 156 -7.24 14.61 -16.49
C MET A 156 -7.40 13.69 -15.27
N CYS A 157 -6.46 13.71 -14.32
CA CYS A 157 -6.58 12.99 -13.05
C CYS A 157 -7.52 13.69 -12.05
N ARG A 158 -7.98 14.91 -12.33
CA ARG A 158 -8.80 15.76 -11.45
C ARG A 158 -10.27 15.86 -11.88
N LYS A 159 -10.81 14.78 -12.47
CA LYS A 159 -12.22 14.72 -12.92
C LYS A 159 -13.20 14.93 -11.75
N PRO A 160 -14.36 15.57 -12.00
CA PRO A 160 -15.44 15.64 -11.02
C PRO A 160 -15.86 14.26 -10.55
N PHE A 161 -16.20 14.14 -9.26
CA PHE A 161 -16.70 12.89 -8.71
C PHE A 161 -18.03 12.48 -9.36
N PRO A 162 -18.22 11.22 -9.80
CA PRO A 162 -19.44 10.77 -10.44
C PRO A 162 -20.54 10.50 -9.41
N TRP A 163 -21.27 11.54 -9.01
CA TRP A 163 -22.37 11.43 -8.03
C TRP A 163 -23.55 10.57 -8.50
N ASP A 164 -23.69 10.33 -9.81
CA ASP A 164 -24.65 9.35 -10.34
C ASP A 164 -24.14 7.93 -10.05
N GLU A 165 -24.79 7.22 -9.12
CA GLU A 165 -24.41 5.87 -8.68
C GLU A 165 -24.31 4.87 -9.84
N ARG A 166 -25.06 5.07 -10.93
CA ARG A 166 -25.00 4.21 -12.12
C ARG A 166 -23.66 4.29 -12.86
N LYS A 167 -22.86 5.33 -12.59
CA LYS A 167 -21.52 5.53 -13.14
C LYS A 167 -20.41 5.05 -12.20
N GLN A 168 -20.77 4.54 -11.02
CA GLN A 168 -19.84 4.06 -10.01
C GLN A 168 -19.64 2.54 -10.11
N ASP A 169 -18.42 2.08 -9.87
CA ASP A 169 -18.16 0.66 -9.66
C ASP A 169 -18.56 0.24 -8.23
N GLY A 170 -19.79 -0.25 -8.08
CA GLY A 170 -20.32 -0.68 -6.78
C GLY A 170 -19.57 -1.88 -6.17
N ASN A 171 -18.98 -2.75 -6.99
CA ASN A 171 -18.22 -3.90 -6.49
C ASN A 171 -16.89 -3.45 -5.89
N LEU A 172 -16.22 -2.50 -6.56
CA LEU A 172 -15.00 -1.88 -6.07
C LEU A 172 -15.28 -1.10 -4.78
N LEU A 173 -16.33 -0.28 -4.74
CA LEU A 173 -16.72 0.46 -3.54
C LEU A 173 -16.99 -0.49 -2.37
N ALA A 174 -17.70 -1.59 -2.61
CA ALA A 174 -17.95 -2.61 -1.59
C ALA A 174 -16.65 -3.27 -1.10
N LEU A 175 -15.67 -3.48 -1.98
CA LEU A 175 -14.34 -3.97 -1.59
C LEU A 175 -13.60 -2.96 -0.68
N TYR A 176 -13.54 -1.69 -1.07
CA TYR A 176 -12.94 -0.63 -0.25
C TYR A 176 -13.58 -0.58 1.15
N GLN A 177 -14.91 -0.61 1.22
CA GLN A 177 -15.64 -0.62 2.50
C GLN A 177 -15.32 -1.86 3.34
N ARG A 178 -15.28 -3.06 2.74
CA ARG A 178 -14.92 -4.30 3.45
C ARG A 178 -13.49 -4.23 3.98
N MET A 179 -12.54 -3.78 3.17
CA MET A 179 -11.13 -3.71 3.53
C MET A 179 -10.86 -2.64 4.61
N ALA A 180 -11.51 -1.48 4.53
CA ALA A 180 -11.46 -0.46 5.56
C ALA A 180 -11.99 -1.00 6.91
N LYS A 181 -13.14 -1.68 6.91
CA LYS A 181 -13.72 -2.32 8.11
C LYS A 181 -12.79 -3.41 8.67
N LEU A 182 -12.21 -4.24 7.80
CA LEU A 182 -11.27 -5.30 8.21
C LEU A 182 -10.02 -4.70 8.87
N ARG A 183 -9.41 -3.67 8.25
CA ARG A 183 -8.24 -2.98 8.81
C ARG A 183 -8.59 -2.33 10.14
N GLN A 184 -9.74 -1.65 10.26
CA GLN A 184 -10.15 -0.98 11.49
C GLN A 184 -10.20 -1.95 12.69
N ARG A 185 -10.71 -3.16 12.46
CA ARG A 185 -10.88 -4.23 13.46
C ARG A 185 -9.62 -5.06 13.72
N SER A 186 -8.58 -4.91 12.92
CA SER A 186 -7.35 -5.70 13.00
C SER A 186 -6.16 -4.87 13.48
N LEU A 187 -5.69 -5.14 14.70
CA LEU A 187 -4.44 -4.58 15.22
C LEU A 187 -3.23 -5.10 14.44
N ALA A 188 -3.26 -6.34 13.94
CA ALA A 188 -2.20 -6.87 13.08
C ALA A 188 -2.04 -6.02 11.82
N LEU A 189 -3.13 -5.67 11.14
CA LEU A 189 -3.06 -4.83 9.93
C LEU A 189 -2.65 -3.38 10.25
N ARG A 190 -3.05 -2.83 11.41
CA ARG A 190 -2.76 -1.43 11.79
C ARG A 190 -1.41 -1.19 12.44
N ARG A 191 -0.92 -2.13 13.25
CA ARG A 191 0.25 -1.95 14.14
C ARG A 191 1.27 -3.06 14.06
N GLY A 192 0.89 -4.19 13.44
CA GLY A 192 1.73 -5.38 13.40
C GLY A 192 2.98 -5.19 12.55
N GLY A 193 4.01 -5.99 12.87
CA GLY A 193 5.15 -6.19 11.98
C GLY A 193 4.68 -6.76 10.65
N CYS A 194 5.53 -6.68 9.63
CA CYS A 194 5.28 -7.21 8.30
C CYS A 194 6.48 -8.03 7.84
N GLN A 195 6.23 -9.26 7.43
CA GLN A 195 7.24 -10.19 6.94
C GLN A 195 6.75 -10.78 5.62
N ALA A 196 7.51 -10.59 4.54
CA ALA A 196 7.30 -11.32 3.31
C ALA A 196 7.67 -12.79 3.52
N LEU A 197 6.77 -13.69 3.13
CA LEU A 197 6.94 -15.14 3.26
C LEU A 197 7.21 -15.79 1.90
N TYR A 198 6.66 -15.22 0.83
CA TYR A 198 6.85 -15.69 -0.53
C TYR A 198 6.82 -14.49 -1.48
N ALA A 199 7.74 -14.44 -2.43
CA ALA A 199 7.79 -13.38 -3.43
C ALA A 199 8.48 -13.92 -4.68
N GLU A 200 7.74 -14.60 -5.55
CA GLU A 200 8.26 -15.20 -6.78
C GLU A 200 7.30 -14.99 -7.95
N GLY A 201 7.86 -14.61 -9.11
CA GLY A 201 7.07 -14.39 -10.33
C GLY A 201 5.96 -13.37 -10.10
N ASP A 202 4.71 -13.85 -10.15
CA ASP A 202 3.50 -13.04 -10.03
C ASP A 202 2.81 -13.13 -8.67
N VAL A 203 3.42 -13.80 -7.70
CA VAL A 203 2.81 -14.06 -6.39
C VAL A 203 3.62 -13.46 -5.25
N VAL A 204 2.93 -12.71 -4.42
CA VAL A 204 3.41 -12.16 -3.16
C VAL A 204 2.56 -12.71 -2.03
N VAL A 205 3.22 -13.24 -1.00
CA VAL A 205 2.60 -13.62 0.27
C VAL A 205 3.34 -12.94 1.41
N PHE A 206 2.63 -12.23 2.26
CA PHE A 206 3.20 -11.63 3.47
C PHE A 206 2.29 -11.80 4.67
N LEU A 207 2.91 -11.74 5.85
CA LEU A 207 2.25 -11.91 7.13
C LEU A 207 2.33 -10.61 7.94
N ARG A 208 1.19 -10.19 8.48
CA ARG A 208 1.10 -9.14 9.50
C ARG A 208 0.90 -9.75 10.87
N VAL A 209 1.73 -9.34 11.82
CA VAL A 209 1.82 -9.97 13.15
C VAL A 209 1.73 -8.92 14.25
N TYR A 210 0.72 -9.02 15.12
CA TYR A 210 0.65 -8.21 16.35
C TYR A 210 0.15 -9.06 17.51
N GLN A 211 1.00 -9.28 18.51
CA GLN A 211 0.70 -10.14 19.67
C GLN A 211 0.20 -11.53 19.25
N GLN A 212 -1.08 -11.85 19.46
CA GLN A 212 -1.72 -13.11 19.07
C GLN A 212 -2.45 -13.03 17.72
N GLN A 213 -2.64 -11.83 17.16
CA GLN A 213 -3.32 -11.66 15.89
C GLN A 213 -2.35 -11.85 14.73
N ARG A 214 -2.77 -12.63 13.74
CA ARG A 214 -2.05 -12.94 12.50
C ARG A 214 -2.97 -12.62 11.33
N ALA A 215 -2.46 -11.90 10.34
CA ALA A 215 -3.13 -11.72 9.06
C ALA A 215 -2.20 -12.16 7.94
N LEU A 216 -2.53 -13.26 7.28
CA LEU A 216 -1.81 -13.74 6.09
C LEU A 216 -2.48 -13.14 4.86
N VAL A 217 -1.68 -12.59 3.96
CA VAL A 217 -2.17 -11.94 2.74
C VAL A 217 -1.43 -12.55 1.57
N ALA A 218 -2.19 -13.04 0.58
CA ALA A 218 -1.65 -13.50 -0.68
C ALA A 218 -2.22 -12.66 -1.82
N ILE A 219 -1.36 -12.29 -2.77
CA ILE A 219 -1.66 -11.48 -3.94
C ILE A 219 -1.04 -12.20 -5.13
N ASN A 220 -1.88 -12.64 -6.06
CA ASN A 220 -1.48 -13.30 -7.29
C ASN A 220 -1.96 -12.47 -8.49
N ARG A 221 -1.04 -11.83 -9.22
CA ARG A 221 -1.39 -11.03 -10.41
C ARG A 221 -1.44 -11.84 -11.72
N GLY A 222 -1.04 -13.12 -11.67
CA GLY A 222 -0.90 -14.02 -12.82
C GLY A 222 -1.98 -15.10 -12.84
N GLU A 223 -1.64 -16.25 -13.40
CA GLU A 223 -2.52 -17.43 -13.54
C GLU A 223 -2.78 -18.14 -12.21
N ALA A 224 -3.80 -18.99 -12.18
CA ALA A 224 -4.09 -19.81 -11.00
C ALA A 224 -2.90 -20.71 -10.66
N CYS A 225 -2.53 -20.76 -9.38
CA CYS A 225 -1.34 -21.46 -8.92
C CYS A 225 -1.49 -21.99 -7.49
N GLU A 226 -0.54 -22.85 -7.12
CA GLU A 226 -0.35 -23.27 -5.73
C GLU A 226 1.00 -22.79 -5.21
N VAL A 227 1.02 -22.30 -3.97
CA VAL A 227 2.23 -21.85 -3.29
C VAL A 227 2.43 -22.66 -2.01
N ALA A 228 3.58 -23.32 -1.89
CA ALA A 228 3.99 -23.93 -0.63
C ALA A 228 4.71 -22.87 0.23
N LEU A 229 4.26 -22.71 1.47
CA LEU A 229 4.95 -21.87 2.45
C LEU A 229 5.88 -22.72 3.31
N ASP A 230 7.05 -22.17 3.63
CA ASP A 230 7.94 -22.80 4.60
C ASP A 230 7.27 -22.90 5.97
N ALA A 231 7.58 -23.99 6.69
CA ALA A 231 7.09 -24.20 8.03
C ALA A 231 7.68 -23.15 8.98
N LEU A 232 6.88 -22.14 9.32
CA LEU A 232 7.28 -21.05 10.22
C LEU A 232 6.43 -21.08 11.50
N PRO A 233 7.04 -20.91 12.69
CA PRO A 233 6.28 -20.84 13.94
C PRO A 233 5.18 -19.77 13.94
N LEU A 234 5.37 -18.69 13.17
CA LEU A 234 4.39 -17.61 13.04
C LEU A 234 3.12 -18.01 12.28
N LEU A 235 3.17 -19.09 11.50
CA LEU A 235 2.03 -19.67 10.78
C LEU A 235 1.30 -20.76 11.59
N ASN A 236 1.86 -21.20 12.71
CA ASN A 236 1.27 -22.22 13.57
C ASN A 236 0.11 -21.62 14.39
N VAL A 237 -1.08 -21.64 13.80
CA VAL A 237 -2.33 -21.16 14.41
C VAL A 237 -3.39 -22.26 14.38
N ALA A 238 -4.35 -22.22 15.30
CA ALA A 238 -5.41 -23.23 15.39
C ALA A 238 -6.28 -23.33 14.13
N GLY A 239 -6.36 -22.26 13.35
CA GLY A 239 -6.98 -22.28 12.03
C GLY A 239 -7.01 -20.90 11.40
N TRP A 240 -7.09 -20.89 10.07
CA TRP A 240 -7.23 -19.68 9.26
C TRP A 240 -8.70 -19.47 8.88
N GLN A 241 -9.16 -18.22 8.93
CA GLN A 241 -10.46 -17.80 8.42
C GLN A 241 -10.25 -16.82 7.28
N CYS A 242 -10.73 -17.17 6.08
CA CYS A 242 -10.78 -16.25 4.95
C CYS A 242 -11.72 -15.08 5.29
N LYS A 243 -11.21 -13.85 5.18
CA LYS A 243 -11.97 -12.61 5.41
C LYS A 243 -12.32 -11.88 4.12
N THR A 244 -11.53 -12.07 3.08
CA THR A 244 -11.78 -11.59 1.72
C THR A 244 -11.00 -12.44 0.73
N GLY A 245 -11.48 -12.53 -0.51
CA GLY A 245 -10.88 -13.34 -1.57
C GLY A 245 -11.43 -14.76 -1.62
N SER A 246 -10.84 -15.57 -2.49
CA SER A 246 -11.31 -16.91 -2.83
C SER A 246 -10.20 -17.98 -2.77
N GLY A 247 -9.02 -17.64 -2.28
CA GLY A 247 -7.97 -18.61 -2.04
C GLY A 247 -8.26 -19.54 -0.85
N ASP A 248 -7.63 -20.72 -0.86
CA ASP A 248 -7.73 -21.75 0.17
C ASP A 248 -6.35 -22.02 0.80
N ILE A 249 -6.32 -22.49 2.05
CA ILE A 249 -5.10 -22.90 2.77
C ILE A 249 -5.28 -24.32 3.28
N ARG A 250 -4.44 -25.25 2.81
CA ARG A 250 -4.43 -26.64 3.26
C ARG A 250 -3.00 -27.10 3.49
N GLU A 251 -2.72 -27.58 4.71
CA GLU A 251 -1.42 -28.20 5.05
C GLU A 251 -0.20 -27.34 4.66
N GLY A 252 -0.28 -26.02 4.86
CA GLY A 252 0.81 -25.09 4.52
C GLY A 252 0.92 -24.72 3.02
N ARG A 253 0.01 -25.22 2.18
CA ARG A 253 -0.12 -24.82 0.77
C ARG A 253 -1.29 -23.87 0.58
N LEU A 254 -1.06 -22.83 -0.21
CA LEU A 254 -2.07 -21.87 -0.64
C LEU A 254 -2.51 -22.23 -2.05
N SER A 255 -3.81 -22.37 -2.28
CA SER A 255 -4.39 -22.42 -3.63
C SER A 255 -4.92 -21.03 -3.97
N LEU A 256 -4.36 -20.41 -5.01
CA LEU A 256 -4.63 -19.02 -5.39
C LEU A 256 -5.22 -18.97 -6.79
N PRO A 257 -6.46 -18.48 -6.96
CA PRO A 257 -7.03 -18.23 -8.30
C PRO A 257 -6.22 -17.21 -9.09
N ALA A 258 -6.41 -17.18 -10.41
CA ALA A 258 -5.83 -16.17 -11.27
C ALA A 258 -6.31 -14.77 -10.86
N ILE A 259 -5.41 -13.77 -10.91
CA ILE A 259 -5.71 -12.35 -10.63
C ILE A 259 -6.53 -12.21 -9.33
N SER A 260 -5.97 -12.67 -8.22
CA SER A 260 -6.68 -12.74 -6.94
C SER A 260 -5.87 -12.18 -5.78
N ALA A 261 -6.58 -11.67 -4.78
CA ALA A 261 -6.00 -11.31 -3.50
C ALA A 261 -6.87 -11.85 -2.37
N THR A 262 -6.25 -12.57 -1.45
CA THR A 262 -6.94 -13.24 -0.34
C THR A 262 -6.30 -12.86 0.99
N VAL A 263 -7.13 -12.57 1.99
CA VAL A 263 -6.69 -12.25 3.34
C VAL A 263 -7.29 -13.25 4.30
N TRP A 264 -6.43 -13.97 5.01
CA TRP A 264 -6.81 -14.85 6.10
C TRP A 264 -6.38 -14.26 7.43
N MET A 265 -7.22 -14.44 8.44
CA MET A 265 -6.92 -14.09 9.83
C MET A 265 -6.94 -15.37 10.66
N ASN A 266 -6.09 -15.48 11.68
CA ASN A 266 -6.20 -16.58 12.61
C ASN A 266 -7.50 -16.49 13.43
N ARG A 267 -8.01 -17.66 13.83
CA ARG A 267 -9.15 -17.80 14.75
C ARG A 267 -8.83 -17.26 16.14
#